data_AF-A0A8D2J7I1-F1
#
_entry.id   AF-A0A8D2J7I1-F1
#
_cell.length_a   1.000
_cell.length_b   1.000
_cell.length_c   1.000
_cell.angle_alpha   90.00
_cell.angle_beta   90.00
_cell.angle_gamma   90.00
#
_symmetry.space_group_name_H-M   'P 1'
#
loop_
_entity.id
_entity.type
_entity.pdbx_description
1 polymer ?
#
loop_
_entity_poly.entity_id
_entity_poly.type
_entity_poly.pdbx_seq_one_letter_code
_entity_poly.pdbx_strand_id
1 'polypeptide(L)'
;SCSFLYQPLQLSHQMPLGRQRLCLPSCDLKLLHISSDFVISKCLKGNVDLVFLFDGSESLKDHEFNSIKNFMIDVMKKLRNSSIHFAAVQFSYDVKLEFDFNDYIKNPDPDMLLAQVVHEKSITNTFKAVEYVVNNVFIPERGMRKGANKVIIIITDGEASDGNNGNVEAAKAKGILRLIIGIGHRFKTEESQKTLRILASEPTNQYLKVLASFEELRDSFSDLQSKIYTLEGGELFTPTRQTWSRVATSAAKGSSCIFKPLPFSLLQGRTVLGAVGADNWAGGLLEQQKDFTSERFITTPLFRKEMAGAYLGYALKLLQRQSREFYAVGAPRYQHVGRVLVFEVNASTTNWTLKQEFEGQQTGSYFGAVLCVVDVDNNQETDLLLVGAQMQFTETEGGCVYDNLILQGKLHGVSGYPLGRFGAAITDLADINGDGWTDVAVGAPLEEEEKGAIYIYNVSCEPKKPIHQALSSLFIKLFV
;
A
#
# COMPACT_ATOMS: atom_id res chain seq x y z
N SER A 1 12.33 -0.23 36.67
CA SER A 1 13.23 0.93 36.61
C SER A 1 14.04 0.82 35.34
N CYS A 2 13.82 1.77 34.42
CA CYS A 2 14.36 1.79 33.07
C CYS A 2 15.56 2.74 33.03
N SER A 3 16.68 2.34 32.42
CA SER A 3 17.61 3.30 31.79
C SER A 3 18.80 2.64 31.05
N PHE A 4 19.24 3.37 30.01
CA PHE A 4 20.55 3.37 29.32
C PHE A 4 20.78 2.41 28.15
N LEU A 5 21.46 2.78 27.07
CA LEU A 5 21.81 4.06 26.39
C LEU A 5 22.38 3.61 25.03
N TYR A 6 22.08 4.34 23.95
CA TYR A 6 22.71 4.16 22.64
C TYR A 6 24.16 4.67 22.67
N GLN A 7 25.10 3.94 22.07
CA GLN A 7 25.98 4.46 20.99
C GLN A 7 26.85 3.34 20.34
N PRO A 8 27.27 3.53 19.06
CA PRO A 8 27.72 2.47 18.16
C PRO A 8 29.25 2.38 18.02
N LEU A 9 29.74 1.21 17.61
CA LEU A 9 31.15 1.01 17.20
C LEU A 9 31.21 0.47 15.77
N GLN A 10 31.86 1.26 14.90
CA GLN A 10 32.41 0.82 13.62
C GLN A 10 33.47 -0.25 13.85
N LEU A 11 33.55 -1.25 12.97
CA LEU A 11 34.85 -1.79 12.54
C LEU A 11 34.77 -2.54 11.22
N SER A 12 35.84 -2.33 10.49
CA SER A 12 36.16 -2.65 9.10
C SER A 12 36.81 -4.03 8.93
N HIS A 13 36.49 -4.67 7.81
CA HIS A 13 37.36 -5.48 6.95
C HIS A 13 37.99 -6.82 7.42
N GLN A 14 37.98 -7.75 6.44
CA GLN A 14 38.84 -8.91 6.17
C GLN A 14 38.41 -10.34 6.64
N MET A 15 37.90 -11.08 5.65
CA MET A 15 37.94 -12.55 5.42
C MET A 15 39.39 -13.12 5.52
N PRO A 16 39.68 -14.47 5.61
CA PRO A 16 39.01 -15.54 4.84
C PRO A 16 38.90 -17.00 5.41
N LEU A 17 37.97 -17.74 4.78
CA LEU A 17 37.93 -19.16 4.34
C LEU A 17 38.42 -20.31 5.25
N GLY A 18 37.49 -21.23 5.56
CA GLY A 18 37.72 -22.64 5.85
C GLY A 18 36.44 -23.48 5.70
N ARG A 19 36.31 -24.20 4.58
CA ARG A 19 35.18 -25.08 4.23
C ARG A 19 35.26 -26.42 4.98
N GLN A 20 34.13 -26.93 5.46
CA GLN A 20 33.72 -28.33 5.19
C GLN A 20 32.19 -28.51 5.31
N ARG A 21 31.67 -29.32 4.39
CA ARG A 21 30.28 -29.45 3.95
C ARG A 21 29.48 -30.42 4.83
N LEU A 22 28.20 -30.13 5.06
CA LEU A 22 27.17 -31.16 5.23
C LEU A 22 26.13 -30.99 4.11
N CYS A 23 25.90 -32.06 3.35
CA CYS A 23 24.95 -32.10 2.24
C CYS A 23 23.51 -32.18 2.77
N LEU A 24 22.63 -31.30 2.28
CA LEU A 24 21.18 -31.49 2.28
C LEU A 24 20.70 -31.63 0.83
N PRO A 25 19.72 -32.50 0.57
CA PRO A 25 19.33 -32.88 -0.79
C PRO A 25 18.71 -31.70 -1.54
N SER A 26 19.07 -31.64 -2.82
CA SER A 26 18.63 -30.72 -3.85
C SER A 26 17.11 -30.72 -4.02
N CYS A 27 16.44 -29.70 -3.48
CA CYS A 27 15.28 -29.13 -4.13
C CYS A 27 15.78 -28.03 -5.07
N ASP A 28 15.64 -28.26 -6.37
CA ASP A 28 15.75 -27.23 -7.41
C ASP A 28 14.69 -26.15 -7.18
N LEU A 29 14.96 -25.22 -6.27
CA LEU A 29 14.37 -23.90 -6.34
C LEU A 29 15.03 -23.22 -7.53
N LYS A 30 14.36 -23.28 -8.69
CA LYS A 30 14.52 -22.24 -9.69
C LYS A 30 14.21 -20.93 -8.98
N LEU A 31 15.27 -20.21 -8.58
CA LEU A 31 15.23 -18.78 -8.40
C LEU A 31 14.69 -18.22 -9.71
N LEU A 32 13.37 -18.03 -9.77
CA LEU A 32 12.78 -17.07 -10.68
C LEU A 32 13.55 -15.79 -10.41
N HIS A 33 14.35 -15.39 -11.40
CA HIS A 33 14.84 -14.03 -11.52
C HIS A 33 13.63 -13.12 -11.35
N ILE A 34 13.44 -12.60 -10.14
CA ILE A 34 12.52 -11.51 -9.88
C ILE A 34 13.15 -10.34 -10.62
N SER A 35 12.66 -10.08 -11.83
CA SER A 35 13.02 -8.90 -12.58
C SER A 35 12.77 -7.69 -11.69
N SER A 36 13.71 -6.77 -11.71
CA SER A 36 13.80 -5.57 -10.88
C SER A 36 12.70 -4.52 -11.14
N ASP A 37 11.56 -4.91 -11.70
CA ASP A 37 10.47 -4.01 -12.07
C ASP A 37 9.36 -4.02 -11.01
N PHE A 38 9.76 -4.06 -9.74
CA PHE A 38 8.88 -3.65 -8.65
C PHE A 38 8.57 -2.16 -8.85
N VAL A 39 7.30 -1.81 -9.06
CA VAL A 39 6.86 -0.42 -9.16
C VAL A 39 7.05 0.25 -7.79
N ILE A 40 8.27 0.75 -7.57
CA ILE A 40 8.59 1.65 -6.49
C ILE A 40 7.88 2.96 -6.83
N SER A 41 6.75 3.24 -6.17
CA SER A 41 6.37 4.63 -5.93
C SER A 41 7.62 5.33 -5.39
N LYS A 42 8.22 6.23 -6.19
CA LYS A 42 9.44 6.95 -5.84
C LYS A 42 9.16 7.71 -4.55
N CYS A 43 9.67 7.21 -3.44
CA CYS A 43 9.60 7.87 -2.15
C CYS A 43 10.63 9.00 -2.17
N LEU A 44 10.20 10.22 -2.53
CA LEU A 44 11.07 11.40 -2.57
C LEU A 44 11.22 11.98 -1.16
N LYS A 45 11.88 11.25 -0.26
CA LYS A 45 12.20 11.74 1.09
C LYS A 45 13.16 12.94 1.01
N GLY A 46 12.91 13.95 1.83
CA GLY A 46 13.76 15.14 1.95
C GLY A 46 13.35 16.32 1.07
N ASN A 47 14.16 17.38 1.10
CA ASN A 47 13.96 18.64 0.40
C ASN A 47 13.50 18.47 -1.06
N VAL A 48 12.53 19.27 -1.51
CA VAL A 48 12.00 19.20 -2.89
C VAL A 48 12.15 20.54 -3.59
N ASP A 49 12.76 20.53 -4.78
CA ASP A 49 12.78 21.67 -5.69
C ASP A 49 11.71 21.44 -6.77
N LEU A 50 10.66 22.25 -6.74
CA LEU A 50 9.48 22.12 -7.58
C LEU A 50 9.38 23.27 -8.58
N VAL A 51 9.25 22.93 -9.87
CA VAL A 51 9.03 23.89 -10.94
C VAL A 51 7.61 23.78 -11.45
N PHE A 52 6.85 24.88 -11.43
CA PHE A 52 5.64 25.01 -12.22
C PHE A 52 6.02 25.35 -13.65
N LEU A 53 5.63 24.49 -14.59
CA LEU A 53 5.77 24.71 -16.02
C LEU A 53 4.37 24.87 -16.62
N PHE A 54 3.93 26.10 -16.85
CA PHE A 54 2.53 26.36 -17.15
C PHE A 54 2.34 27.01 -18.52
N ASP A 55 1.27 26.58 -19.18
CA ASP A 55 0.92 27.00 -20.53
C ASP A 55 0.44 28.47 -20.55
N GLY A 56 0.97 29.23 -21.50
CA GLY A 56 0.61 30.61 -21.82
C GLY A 56 0.14 30.74 -23.27
N SER A 57 -0.37 29.67 -23.87
CA SER A 57 -0.84 29.63 -25.25
C SER A 57 -2.09 30.50 -25.49
N GLU A 58 -2.36 30.78 -26.77
CA GLU A 58 -3.51 31.57 -27.23
C GLU A 58 -4.85 30.87 -26.95
N SER A 59 -4.88 29.54 -26.78
CA SER A 59 -6.13 28.81 -26.51
C SER A 59 -6.72 29.11 -25.14
N LEU A 60 -5.91 29.56 -24.19
CA LEU A 60 -6.36 29.97 -22.87
C LEU A 60 -7.06 31.34 -22.94
N LYS A 61 -8.24 31.46 -22.36
CA LYS A 61 -8.85 32.76 -22.09
C LYS A 61 -8.21 33.39 -20.86
N ASP A 62 -8.31 34.72 -20.74
CA ASP A 62 -7.69 35.45 -19.61
C ASP A 62 -8.12 34.91 -18.23
N HIS A 63 -9.37 34.47 -18.07
CA HIS A 63 -9.84 33.89 -16.81
C HIS A 63 -9.30 32.47 -16.56
N GLU A 64 -9.07 31.68 -17.60
CA GLU A 64 -8.48 30.34 -17.53
C GLU A 64 -7.00 30.45 -17.16
N PHE A 65 -6.26 31.36 -17.80
CA PHE A 65 -4.88 31.69 -17.45
C PHE A 65 -4.76 32.19 -15.99
N ASN A 66 -5.65 33.08 -15.56
CA ASN A 66 -5.70 33.52 -14.17
C ASN A 66 -6.05 32.37 -13.19
N SER A 67 -6.83 31.38 -13.63
CA SER A 67 -7.13 30.20 -12.80
C SER A 67 -5.88 29.33 -12.59
N ILE A 68 -5.01 29.20 -13.60
CA ILE A 68 -3.69 28.56 -13.45
C ILE A 68 -2.82 29.35 -12.47
N LYS A 69 -2.73 30.68 -12.59
CA LYS A 69 -1.98 31.53 -11.65
C LYS A 69 -2.47 31.36 -10.22
N ASN A 70 -3.79 31.44 -10.01
CA ASN A 70 -4.40 31.27 -8.69
C ASN A 70 -4.15 29.88 -8.12
N PHE A 71 -4.21 28.83 -8.95
CA PHE A 71 -3.85 27.48 -8.53
C PHE A 71 -2.41 27.40 -8.02
N MET A 72 -1.44 27.98 -8.73
CA MET A 72 -0.04 28.01 -8.27
C MET A 72 0.13 28.79 -6.96
N ILE A 73 -0.54 29.93 -6.83
CA ILE A 73 -0.57 30.73 -5.59
C ILE A 73 -1.10 29.89 -4.42
N ASP A 74 -2.24 29.23 -4.60
CA ASP A 74 -2.87 28.40 -3.57
C ASP A 74 -1.96 27.22 -3.17
N VAL A 75 -1.30 26.58 -4.14
CA VAL A 75 -0.32 25.52 -3.88
C VAL A 75 0.81 26.04 -3.00
N MET A 76 1.45 27.14 -3.40
CA MET A 76 2.60 27.70 -2.69
C MET A 76 2.21 28.19 -1.29
N LYS A 77 1.03 28.82 -1.13
CA LYS A 77 0.51 29.24 0.18
C LYS A 77 0.26 28.06 1.10
N LYS A 78 -0.36 27.00 0.60
CA LYS A 78 -0.68 25.80 1.39
C LYS A 78 0.57 25.02 1.79
N LEU A 79 1.59 25.01 0.93
CA LEU A 79 2.88 24.36 1.15
C LEU A 79 3.93 25.30 1.78
N ARG A 80 3.55 26.49 2.27
CA ARG A 80 4.50 27.49 2.78
C ARG A 80 5.41 27.00 3.92
N ASN A 81 4.92 26.08 4.74
CA ASN A 81 5.67 25.51 5.87
C ASN A 81 6.34 24.16 5.54
N SER A 82 6.43 23.81 4.26
CA SER A 82 7.06 22.57 3.78
C SER A 82 8.56 22.76 3.50
N SER A 83 9.24 21.68 3.10
CA SER A 83 10.66 21.73 2.68
C SER A 83 10.84 22.13 1.20
N ILE A 84 9.76 22.60 0.56
CA ILE A 84 9.70 22.81 -0.88
C ILE A 84 10.17 24.20 -1.26
N HIS A 85 11.06 24.29 -2.24
CA HIS A 85 11.38 25.54 -2.93
C HIS A 85 10.72 25.54 -4.30
N PHE A 86 10.13 26.68 -4.68
CA PHE A 86 9.39 26.81 -5.92
C PHE A 86 10.15 27.64 -6.95
N ALA A 87 9.93 27.33 -8.22
CA ALA A 87 10.22 28.18 -9.36
C ALA A 87 9.04 28.11 -10.34
N ALA A 88 8.85 29.13 -11.18
CA ALA A 88 7.79 29.13 -12.19
C ALA A 88 8.30 29.55 -13.56
N VAL A 89 7.86 28.81 -14.57
CA VAL A 89 8.21 29.00 -15.98
C VAL A 89 6.93 28.98 -16.80
N GLN A 90 6.67 30.06 -17.51
CA GLN A 90 5.62 30.12 -18.52
C GLN A 90 6.17 29.62 -19.86
N PHE A 91 5.36 28.88 -20.62
CA PHE A 91 5.73 28.50 -21.99
C PHE A 91 4.61 28.76 -22.99
N SER A 92 5.00 29.22 -24.17
CA SER A 92 4.16 29.30 -25.37
C SER A 92 5.00 28.99 -26.62
N TYR A 93 5.21 29.95 -27.52
CA TYR A 93 6.28 29.89 -28.54
C TYR A 93 7.65 29.96 -27.88
N ASP A 94 7.80 30.91 -26.95
CA ASP A 94 8.98 31.14 -26.13
C ASP A 94 8.78 30.62 -24.71
N VAL A 95 9.91 30.40 -24.02
CA VAL A 95 9.95 29.91 -22.65
C VAL A 95 10.47 31.03 -21.76
N LYS A 96 9.69 31.42 -20.76
CA LYS A 96 9.99 32.55 -19.89
C LYS A 96 10.07 32.08 -18.45
N LEU A 97 11.22 32.32 -17.82
CA LEU A 97 11.35 32.17 -16.37
C LEU A 97 10.64 33.36 -15.71
N GLU A 98 9.61 33.08 -14.92
CA GLU A 98 8.89 34.10 -14.15
C GLU A 98 9.59 34.38 -12.81
N PHE A 99 10.05 33.33 -12.14
CA PHE A 99 10.93 33.43 -10.97
C PHE A 99 11.68 32.11 -10.74
N ASP A 100 12.89 32.18 -10.17
CA ASP A 100 13.69 31.01 -9.82
C ASP A 100 13.66 30.66 -8.32
N PHE A 101 14.41 29.63 -7.90
CA PHE A 101 14.42 29.23 -6.49
C PHE A 101 15.08 30.29 -5.58
N ASN A 102 16.04 31.08 -6.08
CA ASN A 102 16.63 32.17 -5.30
C ASN A 102 15.60 33.29 -5.05
N ASP A 103 14.81 33.63 -6.06
CA ASP A 103 13.73 34.61 -5.93
C ASP A 103 12.71 34.16 -4.88
N TYR A 104 12.32 32.88 -4.91
CA TYR A 104 11.42 32.30 -3.91
C TYR A 104 12.01 32.32 -2.50
N ILE A 105 13.28 31.94 -2.34
CA ILE A 105 13.96 31.96 -1.02
C ILE A 105 14.03 33.39 -0.48
N LYS A 106 14.30 34.38 -1.35
CA LYS A 106 14.42 35.79 -0.97
C LYS A 106 13.07 36.39 -0.58
N ASN A 107 12.01 36.05 -1.31
CA ASN A 107 10.66 36.53 -1.04
C ASN A 107 9.62 35.42 -1.28
N PRO A 108 9.32 34.58 -0.28
CA PRO A 108 8.38 33.46 -0.41
C PRO A 108 6.91 33.91 -0.35
N ASP A 109 6.59 34.99 -1.05
CA ASP A 109 5.24 35.54 -1.23
C ASP A 109 4.75 35.23 -2.66
N PRO A 110 3.86 34.24 -2.84
CA PRO A 110 3.37 33.84 -4.15
C PRO A 110 2.61 34.95 -4.88
N ASP A 111 1.92 35.82 -4.14
CA ASP A 111 1.14 36.90 -4.75
C ASP A 111 2.09 37.92 -5.39
N MET A 112 3.22 38.23 -4.75
CA MET A 112 4.24 39.11 -5.30
C MET A 112 5.02 38.48 -6.46
N LEU A 113 5.43 37.22 -6.31
CA LEU A 113 6.21 36.49 -7.33
C LEU A 113 5.44 36.33 -8.64
N LEU A 114 4.11 36.24 -8.57
CA LEU A 114 3.26 36.03 -9.75
C LEU A 114 2.51 37.29 -10.20
N ALA A 115 2.69 38.44 -9.53
CA ALA A 115 1.98 39.68 -9.83
C ALA A 115 2.24 40.18 -11.27
N GLN A 116 3.49 40.10 -11.74
CA GLN A 116 3.91 40.66 -13.03
C GLN A 116 3.84 39.66 -14.20
N VAL A 117 3.37 38.44 -13.95
CA VAL A 117 3.22 37.43 -15.00
C VAL A 117 2.15 37.88 -16.01
N VAL A 118 2.58 38.07 -17.25
CA VAL A 118 1.76 38.46 -18.42
C VAL A 118 1.54 37.24 -19.30
N HIS A 119 0.32 37.09 -19.83
CA HIS A 119 -0.06 35.99 -20.71
C HIS A 119 0.52 36.18 -22.13
N GLU A 120 1.36 35.24 -22.58
CA GLU A 120 2.11 35.35 -23.85
C GLU A 120 1.27 35.12 -25.13
N LYS A 121 0.15 34.38 -25.05
CA LYS A 121 -0.85 34.17 -26.13
C LYS A 121 -0.25 33.73 -27.47
N SER A 122 0.49 32.62 -27.48
CA SER A 122 1.08 32.04 -28.70
C SER A 122 0.85 30.53 -28.82
N ILE A 123 1.70 29.79 -29.55
CA ILE A 123 1.61 28.32 -29.69
C ILE A 123 2.03 27.58 -28.41
N THR A 124 2.02 26.24 -28.41
CA THR A 124 2.24 25.41 -27.20
C THR A 124 3.49 24.53 -27.33
N ASN A 125 4.70 25.09 -27.22
CA ASN A 125 5.97 24.33 -27.35
C ASN A 125 6.38 23.63 -26.03
N THR A 126 5.69 22.54 -25.69
CA THR A 126 5.84 21.85 -24.41
C THR A 126 7.18 21.10 -24.29
N PHE A 127 7.71 20.50 -25.35
CA PHE A 127 8.97 19.75 -25.26
C PHE A 127 10.19 20.67 -25.11
N LYS A 128 10.21 21.80 -25.83
CA LYS A 128 11.20 22.88 -25.66
C LYS A 128 11.18 23.42 -24.22
N ALA A 129 9.98 23.56 -23.66
CA ALA A 129 9.79 24.06 -22.30
C ALA A 129 10.37 23.12 -21.23
N VAL A 130 10.14 21.81 -21.37
CA VAL A 130 10.74 20.80 -20.47
C VAL A 130 12.26 20.84 -20.54
N GLU A 131 12.84 20.90 -21.74
CA GLU A 131 14.29 20.99 -21.92
C GLU A 131 14.87 22.25 -21.27
N TYR A 132 14.20 23.40 -21.44
CA TYR A 132 14.61 24.63 -20.80
C TYR A 132 14.67 24.51 -19.29
N VAL A 133 13.64 23.95 -18.65
CA VAL A 133 13.60 23.73 -17.19
C VAL A 133 14.76 22.84 -16.74
N VAL A 134 14.99 21.75 -17.47
CA VAL A 134 16.02 20.75 -17.17
C VAL A 134 17.45 21.31 -17.24
N ASN A 135 17.70 22.27 -18.15
CA ASN A 135 19.03 22.80 -18.43
C ASN A 135 19.31 24.17 -17.81
N ASN A 136 18.28 24.99 -17.60
CA ASN A 136 18.44 26.39 -17.19
C ASN A 136 17.83 26.72 -15.83
N VAL A 137 16.92 25.88 -15.29
CA VAL A 137 16.26 26.15 -14.01
C VAL A 137 16.77 25.24 -12.91
N PHE A 138 16.90 23.94 -13.19
CA PHE A 138 17.53 22.98 -12.27
C PHE A 138 19.06 23.07 -12.28
N ILE A 139 19.57 24.24 -11.90
CA ILE A 139 21.00 24.55 -11.79
C ILE A 139 21.30 25.23 -10.44
N PRO A 140 22.46 24.96 -9.80
CA PRO A 140 22.80 25.54 -8.49
C PRO A 140 22.79 27.08 -8.47
N GLU A 141 23.14 27.71 -9.59
CA GLU A 141 23.20 29.17 -9.75
C GLU A 141 21.83 29.82 -9.57
N ARG A 142 20.74 29.05 -9.80
CA ARG A 142 19.34 29.47 -9.63
C ARG A 142 18.71 28.95 -8.35
N GLY A 143 19.52 28.52 -7.39
CA GLY A 143 19.07 28.10 -6.06
C GLY A 143 18.65 26.64 -5.94
N MET A 144 18.90 25.81 -6.97
CA MET A 144 18.67 24.36 -6.87
C MET A 144 19.57 23.75 -5.80
N ARG A 145 18.97 22.99 -4.88
CA ARG A 145 19.66 22.37 -3.75
C ARG A 145 20.28 21.04 -4.16
N LYS A 146 21.53 20.82 -3.74
CA LYS A 146 22.21 19.54 -3.92
C LYS A 146 21.50 18.45 -3.12
N GLY A 147 21.11 17.36 -3.79
CA GLY A 147 20.43 16.23 -3.16
C GLY A 147 18.93 16.42 -2.94
N ALA A 148 18.36 17.57 -3.32
CA ALA A 148 16.90 17.75 -3.32
C ALA A 148 16.25 16.97 -4.46
N ASN A 149 15.03 16.53 -4.19
CA ASN A 149 14.15 15.88 -5.15
C ASN A 149 13.67 16.90 -6.18
N LYS A 150 13.75 16.57 -7.46
CA LYS A 150 13.40 17.49 -8.55
C LYS A 150 12.05 17.14 -9.12
N VAL A 151 11.11 18.09 -9.09
CA VAL A 151 9.73 17.88 -9.53
C VAL A 151 9.33 18.98 -10.51
N ILE A 152 8.67 18.58 -11.61
CA ILE A 152 8.02 19.50 -12.55
C ILE A 152 6.51 19.21 -12.49
N ILE A 153 5.71 20.26 -12.31
CA ILE A 153 4.26 20.23 -12.53
C ILE A 153 3.99 20.96 -13.84
N ILE A 154 3.58 20.22 -14.86
CA ILE A 154 3.20 20.76 -16.17
C ILE A 154 1.70 20.98 -16.22
N ILE A 155 1.25 22.19 -16.54
CA ILE A 155 -0.17 22.55 -16.65
C ILE A 155 -0.43 23.03 -18.08
N THR A 156 -1.33 22.36 -18.81
CA THR A 156 -1.61 22.65 -20.23
C THR A 156 -3.08 22.42 -20.58
N ASP A 157 -3.63 23.19 -21.52
CA ASP A 157 -4.97 22.99 -22.10
C ASP A 157 -4.94 22.40 -23.52
N GLY A 158 -3.74 22.29 -24.10
CA GLY A 158 -3.52 21.87 -25.48
C GLY A 158 -2.45 20.78 -25.64
N GLU A 159 -2.52 20.09 -26.78
CA GLU A 159 -1.45 19.22 -27.24
C GLU A 159 -0.20 20.04 -27.59
N ALA A 160 0.98 19.44 -27.41
CA ALA A 160 2.22 20.09 -27.77
C ALA A 160 2.27 20.35 -29.29
N SER A 161 2.68 21.56 -29.68
CA SER A 161 2.89 21.96 -31.08
C SER A 161 4.26 21.52 -31.60
N ASP A 162 5.16 21.09 -30.71
CA ASP A 162 6.50 20.58 -31.00
C ASP A 162 6.61 19.06 -30.78
N GLY A 163 7.67 18.45 -31.32
CA GLY A 163 7.95 17.01 -31.20
C GLY A 163 8.94 16.67 -30.09
N ASN A 164 8.91 15.42 -29.61
CA ASN A 164 9.92 14.94 -28.66
C ASN A 164 11.26 14.67 -29.35
N ASN A 165 12.23 15.56 -29.13
CA ASN A 165 13.59 15.46 -29.67
C ASN A 165 14.62 14.94 -28.64
N GLY A 166 14.20 14.08 -27.69
CA GLY A 166 15.08 13.59 -26.61
C GLY A 166 14.96 14.35 -25.29
N ASN A 167 14.05 15.34 -25.24
CA ASN A 167 13.94 16.30 -24.14
C ASN A 167 13.40 15.64 -22.87
N VAL A 168 12.46 14.70 -23.03
CA VAL A 168 11.90 13.93 -21.92
C VAL A 168 12.92 12.92 -21.40
N GLU A 169 13.72 12.34 -22.28
CA GLU A 169 14.77 11.37 -21.95
C GLU A 169 15.86 12.03 -21.09
N ALA A 170 16.23 13.28 -21.38
CA ALA A 170 17.14 14.06 -20.54
C ALA A 170 16.56 14.30 -19.13
N ALA A 171 15.25 14.60 -19.03
CA ALA A 171 14.58 14.75 -17.74
C ALA A 171 14.53 13.43 -16.96
N LYS A 172 14.30 12.30 -17.64
CA LYS A 172 14.32 10.95 -17.06
C LYS A 172 15.71 10.60 -16.53
N ALA A 173 16.76 10.85 -17.32
CA ALA A 173 18.14 10.57 -16.95
C ALA A 173 18.60 11.37 -15.71
N LYS A 174 18.11 12.60 -15.54
CA LYS A 174 18.37 13.44 -14.35
C LYS A 174 17.46 13.13 -13.16
N GLY A 175 16.62 12.09 -13.24
CA GLY A 175 15.75 11.64 -12.15
C GLY A 175 14.60 12.57 -11.83
N ILE A 176 14.27 13.51 -12.72
CA ILE A 176 13.24 14.53 -12.48
C ILE A 176 11.86 13.87 -12.55
N LEU A 177 11.05 14.09 -11.51
CA LEU A 177 9.67 13.66 -11.47
C LEU A 177 8.80 14.66 -12.24
N ARG A 178 7.92 14.17 -13.10
CA ARG A 178 7.08 15.00 -13.98
C ARG A 178 5.63 14.61 -13.79
N LEU A 179 4.84 15.56 -13.30
CA LEU A 179 3.40 15.47 -13.14
C LEU A 179 2.75 16.37 -14.17
N ILE A 180 1.74 15.85 -14.87
CA ILE A 180 1.03 16.56 -15.93
C ILE A 180 -0.43 16.75 -15.52
N ILE A 181 -0.90 17.99 -15.66
CA ILE A 181 -2.30 18.40 -15.49
C ILE A 181 -2.78 18.90 -16.86
N GLY A 182 -3.48 18.04 -17.59
CA GLY A 182 -4.17 18.40 -18.82
C GLY A 182 -5.57 18.90 -18.49
N ILE A 183 -5.97 20.05 -19.01
CA ILE A 183 -7.26 20.68 -18.71
C ILE A 183 -8.08 20.80 -19.98
N GLY A 184 -9.36 20.45 -19.88
CA GLY A 184 -10.34 20.69 -20.93
C GLY A 184 -10.69 19.46 -21.76
N HIS A 185 -11.73 19.66 -22.59
CA HIS A 185 -12.37 18.60 -23.36
C HIS A 185 -11.49 17.99 -24.47
N ARG A 186 -10.35 18.61 -24.78
CA ARG A 186 -9.40 18.15 -25.78
C ARG A 186 -8.72 16.85 -25.40
N PHE A 187 -8.62 16.53 -24.11
CA PHE A 187 -7.95 15.32 -23.60
C PHE A 187 -8.91 14.17 -23.25
N LYS A 188 -10.10 14.13 -23.85
CA LYS A 188 -11.12 13.11 -23.54
C LYS A 188 -10.78 11.70 -24.02
N THR A 189 -9.94 11.58 -25.05
CA THR A 189 -9.60 10.29 -25.68
C THR A 189 -8.19 9.84 -25.30
N GLU A 190 -7.91 8.55 -25.38
CA GLU A 190 -6.55 8.06 -25.14
C GLU A 190 -5.54 8.60 -26.17
N GLU A 191 -6.00 8.82 -27.40
CA GLU A 191 -5.19 9.36 -28.48
C GLU A 191 -4.73 10.79 -28.21
N SER A 192 -5.64 11.66 -27.77
CA SER A 192 -5.32 13.05 -27.36
C SER A 192 -4.44 13.13 -26.12
N GLN A 193 -4.45 12.09 -25.29
CA GLN A 193 -3.58 12.00 -24.11
C GLN A 193 -2.18 11.49 -24.43
N LYS A 194 -1.92 10.94 -25.63
CA LYS A 194 -0.66 10.26 -25.97
C LYS A 194 0.57 11.12 -25.67
N THR A 195 0.53 12.40 -26.05
CA THR A 195 1.62 13.36 -25.79
C THR A 195 1.80 13.63 -24.30
N LEU A 196 0.70 13.77 -23.54
CA LEU A 196 0.76 13.97 -22.09
C LEU A 196 1.34 12.74 -21.37
N ARG A 197 1.02 11.53 -21.84
CA ARG A 197 1.56 10.27 -21.31
C ARG A 197 3.07 10.19 -21.51
N ILE A 198 3.59 10.64 -22.67
CA ILE A 198 5.03 10.70 -22.94
C ILE A 198 5.73 11.65 -21.95
N LEU A 199 5.14 12.81 -21.67
CA LEU A 199 5.70 13.82 -20.78
C LEU A 199 5.71 13.38 -19.30
N ALA A 200 4.69 12.62 -18.88
CA ALA A 200 4.53 12.17 -17.51
C ALA A 200 5.65 11.21 -17.04
N SER A 201 5.75 11.03 -15.72
CA SER A 201 6.54 9.94 -15.14
C SER A 201 5.74 8.64 -15.04
N GLU A 202 6.43 7.52 -14.89
CA GLU A 202 5.78 6.22 -14.70
C GLU A 202 5.55 5.88 -13.22
N PRO A 203 4.44 5.19 -12.87
CA PRO A 203 3.37 4.77 -13.79
C PRO A 203 2.46 5.95 -14.18
N THR A 204 2.19 6.09 -15.48
CA THR A 204 1.51 7.25 -16.07
C THR A 204 0.19 7.61 -15.37
N ASN A 205 -0.59 6.61 -14.94
CA ASN A 205 -1.83 6.84 -14.22
C ASN A 205 -1.64 7.69 -12.94
N GLN A 206 -0.48 7.61 -12.26
CA GLN A 206 -0.19 8.38 -11.05
C GLN A 206 0.23 9.81 -11.35
N TYR A 207 0.87 10.05 -12.50
CA TYR A 207 1.50 11.33 -12.84
C TYR A 207 0.81 12.08 -13.98
N LEU A 208 -0.29 11.55 -14.51
CA LEU A 208 -1.16 12.24 -15.45
C LEU A 208 -2.53 12.45 -14.79
N LYS A 209 -2.97 13.71 -14.76
CA LYS A 209 -4.31 14.13 -14.36
C LYS A 209 -4.95 14.89 -15.51
N VAL A 210 -6.15 14.46 -15.87
CA VAL A 210 -6.98 15.13 -16.88
C VAL A 210 -8.20 15.70 -16.16
N LEU A 211 -8.41 17.00 -16.28
CA LEU A 211 -9.50 17.74 -15.65
C LEU A 211 -10.49 18.20 -16.73
N ALA A 212 -11.78 18.21 -16.42
CA ALA A 212 -12.79 18.64 -17.38
C ALA A 212 -12.76 20.17 -17.57
N SER A 213 -12.44 20.92 -16.52
CA SER A 213 -12.41 22.38 -16.52
C SER A 213 -11.40 22.95 -15.51
N PHE A 214 -11.16 24.26 -15.59
CA PHE A 214 -10.22 24.97 -14.73
C PHE A 214 -10.71 25.10 -13.28
N GLU A 215 -12.01 24.98 -13.03
CA GLU A 215 -12.58 24.98 -11.68
C GLU A 215 -12.14 23.74 -10.88
N GLU A 216 -11.96 22.60 -11.56
CA GLU A 216 -11.52 21.34 -10.93
C GLU A 216 -10.04 21.39 -10.51
N LEU A 217 -9.26 22.39 -10.94
CA LEU A 217 -7.87 22.55 -10.50
C LEU A 217 -7.79 22.65 -8.97
N ARG A 218 -8.76 23.33 -8.35
CA ARG A 218 -8.83 23.51 -6.91
C ARG A 218 -9.05 22.18 -6.17
N ASP A 219 -9.88 21.30 -6.71
CA ASP A 219 -10.16 19.99 -6.14
C ASP A 219 -9.00 19.01 -6.38
N SER A 220 -8.37 19.12 -7.56
CA SER A 220 -7.17 18.35 -7.93
C SER A 220 -6.00 18.63 -6.98
N PHE A 221 -5.97 19.81 -6.36
CA PHE A 221 -4.93 20.17 -5.41
C PHE A 221 -4.86 19.22 -4.22
N SER A 222 -6.00 18.75 -3.68
CA SER A 222 -6.01 17.81 -2.55
C SER A 222 -5.33 16.47 -2.88
N ASP A 223 -5.53 15.97 -4.10
CA ASP A 223 -4.91 14.77 -4.65
C ASP A 223 -3.42 14.94 -4.92
N LEU A 224 -3.01 16.12 -5.41
CA LEU A 224 -1.61 16.46 -5.68
C LEU A 224 -0.84 16.68 -4.39
N GLN A 225 -1.48 17.36 -3.45
CA GLN A 225 -0.99 17.63 -2.12
C GLN A 225 -0.71 16.32 -1.37
N SER A 226 -1.67 15.39 -1.30
CA SER A 226 -1.47 14.11 -0.60
C SER A 226 -0.29 13.32 -1.18
N LYS A 227 -0.08 13.37 -2.50
CA LYS A 227 1.12 12.81 -3.13
C LYS A 227 2.38 13.56 -2.70
N ILE A 228 2.39 14.89 -2.76
CA ILE A 228 3.54 15.73 -2.36
C ILE A 228 3.90 15.58 -0.86
N TYR A 229 2.93 15.50 0.06
CA TYR A 229 3.21 15.29 1.48
C TYR A 229 3.65 13.85 1.80
N THR A 230 3.14 12.85 1.08
CA THR A 230 3.65 11.47 1.17
C THR A 230 5.10 11.38 0.69
N LEU A 231 5.53 12.31 -0.16
CA LEU A 231 6.93 12.44 -0.58
C LEU A 231 7.78 13.03 0.56
N GLU A 232 7.32 14.07 1.25
CA GLU A 232 8.05 14.67 2.37
C GLU A 232 8.15 13.79 3.64
N GLY A 233 7.32 12.74 3.76
CA GLY A 233 7.34 11.84 4.92
C GLY A 233 6.73 12.43 6.18
N GLY A 234 5.83 13.42 6.05
CA GLY A 234 5.15 14.05 7.18
C GLY A 234 3.92 13.25 7.63
N GLU A 235 3.94 12.76 8.88
CA GLU A 235 2.73 12.44 9.63
C GLU A 235 1.89 13.72 9.80
N LEU A 236 0.56 13.62 9.72
CA LEU A 236 -0.48 14.68 9.85
C LEU A 236 -1.15 15.12 8.54
N PHE A 237 -2.03 14.29 7.97
CA PHE A 237 -3.35 14.75 7.50
C PHE A 237 -4.29 13.57 7.18
N THR A 238 -5.56 13.66 7.57
CA THR A 238 -6.64 12.73 7.21
C THR A 238 -7.45 13.28 6.01
N PRO A 239 -7.32 12.74 4.77
CA PRO A 239 -8.08 13.16 3.60
C PRO A 239 -9.31 12.29 3.32
N THR A 240 -10.25 12.85 2.55
CA THR A 240 -11.62 12.37 2.28
C THR A 240 -11.75 11.34 1.13
N ARG A 241 -13.00 10.88 0.95
CA ARG A 241 -13.49 9.59 0.43
C ARG A 241 -12.99 9.10 -0.95
N GLN A 242 -12.50 9.96 -1.85
CA GLN A 242 -12.25 9.60 -3.27
C GLN A 242 -10.77 9.31 -3.60
N THR A 243 -9.82 9.72 -2.76
CA THR A 243 -8.38 9.67 -3.08
C THR A 243 -7.69 8.35 -2.68
N TRP A 244 -8.33 7.52 -1.83
CA TRP A 244 -7.67 6.38 -1.16
C TRP A 244 -7.61 5.07 -1.95
N SER A 245 -8.38 4.90 -3.02
CA SER A 245 -8.29 3.69 -3.87
C SER A 245 -6.90 3.54 -4.51
N ARG A 246 -6.09 4.61 -4.54
CA ARG A 246 -4.84 4.69 -5.31
C ARG A 246 -3.58 4.89 -4.46
N VAL A 247 -3.73 5.13 -3.14
CA VAL A 247 -2.64 5.39 -2.18
C VAL A 247 -2.25 4.13 -1.39
N ALA A 248 -3.08 3.10 -1.39
CA ALA A 248 -2.84 1.85 -0.64
C ALA A 248 -1.53 1.13 -1.01
N THR A 249 -1.00 1.32 -2.22
CA THR A 249 0.32 0.80 -2.63
C THR A 249 1.51 1.59 -2.07
N SER A 250 1.30 2.81 -1.57
CA SER A 250 2.36 3.67 -0.99
C SER A 250 2.47 3.62 0.53
N ALA A 251 1.39 3.24 1.23
CA ALA A 251 1.38 3.13 2.70
C ALA A 251 2.18 1.94 3.26
N ALA A 252 2.69 1.06 2.38
CA ALA A 252 3.57 -0.05 2.77
C ALA A 252 5.05 0.35 3.00
N LYS A 253 5.42 1.64 2.87
CA LYS A 253 6.84 2.07 2.90
C LYS A 253 7.19 3.13 3.96
N GLY A 254 6.23 3.56 4.79
CA GLY A 254 6.43 4.65 5.76
C GLY A 254 6.82 4.24 7.17
N SER A 255 6.39 3.08 7.65
CA SER A 255 6.53 2.74 9.08
C SER A 255 6.86 1.27 9.23
N SER A 256 8.13 0.94 9.50
CA SER A 256 8.61 -0.38 9.94
C SER A 256 7.75 -1.57 9.47
N CYS A 257 7.55 -1.72 8.16
CA CYS A 257 6.72 -2.80 7.62
C CYS A 257 7.59 -4.05 7.50
N ILE A 258 7.45 -4.96 8.46
CA ILE A 258 7.94 -6.33 8.32
C ILE A 258 7.18 -6.94 7.14
N PHE A 259 7.87 -7.16 6.02
CA PHE A 259 7.42 -8.09 5.00
C PHE A 259 7.42 -9.49 5.64
N LYS A 260 6.32 -9.89 6.27
CA LYS A 260 6.03 -11.32 6.40
C LYS A 260 5.68 -11.84 5.01
N PRO A 261 5.98 -13.10 4.66
CA PRO A 261 5.40 -13.71 3.47
C PRO A 261 3.88 -13.55 3.61
N LEU A 262 3.32 -12.68 2.77
CA LEU A 262 1.90 -12.37 2.83
C LEU A 262 1.14 -13.68 2.60
N PRO A 263 0.10 -13.96 3.40
CA PRO A 263 -0.75 -15.10 3.11
C PRO A 263 -1.28 -14.97 1.68
N PHE A 264 -1.03 -15.99 0.88
CA PHE A 264 -1.29 -16.03 -0.55
C PHE A 264 -2.34 -17.09 -0.83
N SER A 265 -3.26 -16.79 -1.74
CA SER A 265 -4.21 -17.75 -2.26
C SER A 265 -4.25 -17.68 -3.77
N LEU A 266 -4.18 -18.84 -4.43
CA LEU A 266 -4.33 -19.01 -5.86
C LEU A 266 -5.69 -19.63 -6.14
N LEU A 267 -6.52 -18.94 -6.92
CA LEU A 267 -7.50 -19.62 -7.75
C LEU A 267 -7.74 -18.84 -9.04
N GLN A 268 -7.78 -19.56 -10.16
CA GLN A 268 -8.03 -19.00 -11.49
C GLN A 268 -7.02 -17.91 -11.95
N GLY A 269 -5.79 -17.93 -11.44
CA GLY A 269 -4.72 -17.00 -11.84
C GLY A 269 -4.80 -15.61 -11.20
N ARG A 270 -5.62 -15.43 -10.15
CA ARG A 270 -5.67 -14.21 -9.34
C ARG A 270 -4.81 -14.36 -8.09
N THR A 271 -4.14 -13.28 -7.71
CA THR A 271 -3.32 -13.20 -6.49
C THR A 271 -3.93 -12.16 -5.56
N VAL A 272 -4.24 -12.54 -4.32
CA VAL A 272 -4.73 -11.60 -3.31
C VAL A 272 -3.70 -11.46 -2.20
N LEU A 273 -3.38 -10.23 -1.84
CA LEU A 273 -2.37 -9.85 -0.86
C LEU A 273 -2.97 -8.99 0.25
N GLY A 274 -2.50 -9.15 1.48
CA GLY A 274 -2.83 -8.26 2.59
C GLY A 274 -2.07 -6.94 2.52
N ALA A 275 -2.75 -5.82 2.79
CA ALA A 275 -2.18 -4.46 2.76
C ALA A 275 -2.44 -3.73 4.08
N VAL A 276 -1.87 -4.25 5.16
CA VAL A 276 -2.12 -3.86 6.57
C VAL A 276 -1.93 -2.36 6.85
N GLY A 277 -0.95 -1.71 6.21
CA GLY A 277 -0.64 -0.29 6.43
C GLY A 277 -1.59 0.69 5.73
N ALA A 278 -2.50 0.22 4.87
CA ALA A 278 -3.37 1.09 4.10
C ALA A 278 -4.36 1.88 4.99
N ASP A 279 -4.72 3.09 4.54
CA ASP A 279 -5.76 3.95 5.15
C ASP A 279 -5.59 4.12 6.68
N ASN A 280 -4.51 4.77 7.12
CA ASN A 280 -4.20 4.96 8.54
C ASN A 280 -4.20 3.63 9.34
N TRP A 281 -3.51 2.62 8.81
CA TRP A 281 -3.45 1.27 9.35
C TRP A 281 -4.82 0.59 9.51
N ALA A 282 -5.86 1.09 8.82
CA ALA A 282 -7.11 0.36 8.71
C ALA A 282 -6.92 -0.96 7.98
N GLY A 283 -6.03 -0.96 7.00
CA GLY A 283 -5.66 -2.12 6.21
C GLY A 283 -6.59 -2.36 5.03
N GLY A 284 -6.42 -3.51 4.38
CA GLY A 284 -7.18 -3.90 3.20
C GLY A 284 -6.51 -5.03 2.45
N LEU A 285 -7.02 -5.31 1.24
CA LEU A 285 -6.49 -6.32 0.35
C LEU A 285 -6.11 -5.71 -1.00
N LEU A 286 -5.09 -6.28 -1.64
CA LEU A 286 -4.69 -5.98 -3.01
C LEU A 286 -4.93 -7.23 -3.85
N GLU A 287 -5.85 -7.13 -4.81
CA GLU A 287 -6.05 -8.14 -5.84
C GLU A 287 -5.21 -7.79 -7.07
N GLN A 288 -4.43 -8.75 -7.54
CA GLN A 288 -3.53 -8.61 -8.68
C GLN A 288 -3.85 -9.69 -9.73
N GLN A 289 -3.95 -9.25 -10.98
CA GLN A 289 -4.14 -10.15 -12.12
C GLN A 289 -2.83 -10.84 -12.54
N LYS A 290 -2.97 -11.97 -13.24
CA LYS A 290 -1.89 -12.91 -13.59
C LYS A 290 -0.70 -12.29 -14.33
N ASP A 291 -0.93 -11.19 -15.03
CA ASP A 291 0.02 -10.46 -15.86
C ASP A 291 0.64 -9.24 -15.14
N PHE A 292 0.30 -9.00 -13.87
CA PHE A 292 0.74 -7.87 -13.07
C PHE A 292 0.40 -6.50 -13.69
N THR A 293 -0.49 -6.44 -14.68
CA THR A 293 -0.84 -5.20 -15.39
C THR A 293 -1.91 -4.39 -14.67
N SER A 294 -2.71 -5.04 -13.83
CA SER A 294 -3.79 -4.39 -13.09
C SER A 294 -3.82 -4.83 -11.63
N GLU A 295 -4.04 -3.83 -10.77
CA GLU A 295 -4.15 -3.96 -9.33
C GLU A 295 -5.45 -3.31 -8.86
N ARG A 296 -6.18 -4.02 -8.00
CA ARG A 296 -7.43 -3.53 -7.38
C ARG A 296 -7.29 -3.56 -5.87
N PHE A 297 -7.46 -2.41 -5.24
CA PHE A 297 -7.50 -2.32 -3.78
C PHE A 297 -8.93 -2.54 -3.26
N ILE A 298 -9.07 -3.47 -2.32
CA ILE A 298 -10.32 -3.85 -1.67
C ILE A 298 -10.25 -3.41 -0.21
N THR A 299 -11.27 -2.68 0.23
CA THR A 299 -11.40 -2.15 1.59
C THR A 299 -12.84 -2.29 2.07
N THR A 300 -13.08 -2.13 3.37
CA THR A 300 -14.43 -2.08 3.94
C THR A 300 -15.01 -0.68 3.79
N PRO A 301 -16.09 -0.48 3.01
CA PRO A 301 -16.67 0.85 2.85
C PRO A 301 -17.43 1.35 4.09
N LEU A 302 -17.77 0.46 5.03
CA LEU A 302 -18.80 0.71 6.05
C LEU A 302 -18.30 1.32 7.38
N PHE A 303 -17.01 1.24 7.73
CA PHE A 303 -16.56 1.53 9.12
C PHE A 303 -15.23 2.29 9.24
N ARG A 304 -14.94 3.23 8.32
CA ARG A 304 -13.59 3.83 8.18
C ARG A 304 -12.99 4.44 9.45
N LYS A 305 -13.80 5.05 10.34
CA LYS A 305 -13.25 5.61 11.59
C LYS A 305 -12.86 4.54 12.60
N GLU A 306 -13.66 3.49 12.75
CA GLU A 306 -13.43 2.41 13.71
C GLU A 306 -12.35 1.45 13.24
N MET A 307 -12.17 1.35 11.93
CA MET A 307 -11.12 0.54 11.34
C MET A 307 -9.74 1.18 11.47
N ALA A 308 -9.60 2.48 11.77
CA ALA A 308 -8.28 3.10 11.91
C ALA A 308 -7.39 2.33 12.91
N GLY A 309 -6.20 1.91 12.48
CA GLY A 309 -5.31 1.07 13.29
C GLY A 309 -5.71 -0.40 13.43
N ALA A 310 -6.72 -0.89 12.71
CA ALA A 310 -7.27 -2.25 12.86
C ALA A 310 -6.42 -3.37 12.24
N TYR A 311 -5.55 -3.03 11.30
CA TYR A 311 -4.65 -3.96 10.60
C TYR A 311 -5.38 -4.99 9.73
N LEU A 312 -6.43 -4.60 9.01
CA LEU A 312 -7.12 -5.49 8.08
C LEU A 312 -6.14 -6.04 7.01
N GLY A 313 -6.22 -7.33 6.75
CA GLY A 313 -5.31 -8.03 5.83
C GLY A 313 -4.07 -8.60 6.53
N TYR A 314 -4.03 -8.59 7.87
CA TYR A 314 -2.93 -9.19 8.63
C TYR A 314 -2.89 -10.72 8.46
N ALA A 315 -4.06 -11.34 8.34
CA ALA A 315 -4.24 -12.74 7.97
C ALA A 315 -5.24 -12.84 6.80
N LEU A 316 -5.05 -13.81 5.91
CA LEU A 316 -5.89 -14.04 4.74
C LEU A 316 -5.98 -15.54 4.44
N LYS A 317 -7.19 -16.05 4.23
CA LYS A 317 -7.41 -17.43 3.75
C LYS A 317 -8.59 -17.49 2.77
N LEU A 318 -8.46 -18.33 1.75
CA LEU A 318 -9.54 -18.66 0.83
C LEU A 318 -10.37 -19.80 1.42
N LEU A 319 -11.69 -19.68 1.29
CA LEU A 319 -12.67 -20.68 1.66
C LEU A 319 -13.50 -21.03 0.43
N GLN A 320 -13.83 -22.30 0.29
CA GLN A 320 -14.70 -22.82 -0.77
C GLN A 320 -15.98 -23.34 -0.13
N ARG A 321 -17.15 -22.93 -0.61
CA ARG A 321 -18.41 -23.47 -0.08
C ARG A 321 -19.50 -23.39 -1.14
N GLN A 322 -20.21 -24.49 -1.39
CA GLN A 322 -21.27 -24.56 -2.41
C GLN A 322 -20.82 -24.03 -3.78
N SER A 323 -19.59 -24.38 -4.19
CA SER A 323 -18.94 -23.88 -5.42
C SER A 323 -18.80 -22.35 -5.50
N ARG A 324 -18.75 -21.65 -4.35
CA ARG A 324 -18.52 -20.20 -4.26
C ARG A 324 -17.23 -19.92 -3.48
N GLU A 325 -16.58 -18.83 -3.87
CA GLU A 325 -15.32 -18.38 -3.30
C GLU A 325 -15.55 -17.34 -2.19
N PHE A 326 -14.95 -17.57 -1.03
CA PHE A 326 -14.93 -16.61 0.05
C PHE A 326 -13.49 -16.35 0.53
N TYR A 327 -13.26 -15.17 1.10
CA TYR A 327 -11.99 -14.80 1.71
C TYR A 327 -12.22 -14.38 3.15
N ALA A 328 -11.59 -15.08 4.09
CA ALA A 328 -11.53 -14.67 5.48
C ALA A 328 -10.30 -13.78 5.68
N VAL A 329 -10.50 -12.64 6.33
CA VAL A 329 -9.50 -11.59 6.47
C VAL A 329 -9.44 -11.14 7.93
N GLY A 330 -8.25 -11.20 8.51
CA GLY A 330 -7.99 -10.79 9.88
C GLY A 330 -7.68 -9.30 10.02
N ALA A 331 -8.26 -8.67 11.03
CA ALA A 331 -7.98 -7.32 11.52
C ALA A 331 -7.74 -7.35 13.04
N PRO A 332 -6.61 -7.90 13.51
CA PRO A 332 -6.41 -8.27 14.92
C PRO A 332 -6.30 -7.09 15.89
N ARG A 333 -6.20 -5.86 15.38
CA ARG A 333 -6.17 -4.64 16.19
C ARG A 333 -7.47 -3.85 16.16
N TYR A 334 -8.48 -4.32 15.44
CA TYR A 334 -9.78 -3.66 15.36
C TYR A 334 -10.32 -3.38 16.77
N GLN A 335 -10.57 -2.10 17.09
CA GLN A 335 -11.01 -1.62 18.41
C GLN A 335 -10.24 -2.22 19.59
N HIS A 336 -8.97 -2.56 19.37
CA HIS A 336 -8.10 -3.27 20.32
C HIS A 336 -8.57 -4.68 20.72
N VAL A 337 -9.69 -5.20 20.20
CA VAL A 337 -10.20 -6.55 20.50
C VAL A 337 -9.91 -7.55 19.38
N GLY A 338 -9.84 -7.09 18.13
CA GLY A 338 -9.65 -7.90 16.94
C GLY A 338 -10.96 -8.28 16.24
N ARG A 339 -10.89 -8.50 14.92
CA ARG A 339 -12.05 -8.85 14.08
C ARG A 339 -11.61 -9.73 12.91
N VAL A 340 -12.51 -10.57 12.41
CA VAL A 340 -12.38 -11.31 11.15
C VAL A 340 -13.55 -10.99 10.24
N LEU A 341 -13.28 -10.74 8.97
CA LEU A 341 -14.28 -10.43 7.93
C LEU A 341 -14.27 -11.53 6.87
N VAL A 342 -15.44 -11.96 6.41
CA VAL A 342 -15.58 -12.94 5.33
C VAL A 342 -16.25 -12.29 4.13
N PHE A 343 -15.53 -12.22 3.02
CA PHE A 343 -16.02 -11.66 1.76
C PHE A 343 -16.35 -12.77 0.77
N GLU A 344 -17.53 -12.76 0.15
CA GLU A 344 -17.82 -13.54 -1.06
C GLU A 344 -17.30 -12.78 -2.28
N VAL A 345 -16.61 -13.48 -3.16
CA VAL A 345 -16.12 -12.93 -4.43
C VAL A 345 -16.91 -13.55 -5.57
N ASN A 346 -17.59 -12.71 -6.33
CA ASN A 346 -18.28 -13.16 -7.53
C ASN A 346 -17.25 -13.36 -8.66
N ALA A 347 -17.02 -14.61 -9.06
CA ALA A 347 -16.02 -14.97 -10.07
C ALA A 347 -16.23 -14.28 -11.43
N SER A 348 -17.48 -13.97 -11.81
CA SER A 348 -17.80 -13.34 -13.10
C SER A 348 -17.64 -11.83 -13.10
N THR A 349 -17.83 -11.17 -11.96
CA THR A 349 -17.84 -9.69 -11.86
C THR A 349 -16.67 -9.13 -11.03
N THR A 350 -15.88 -9.98 -10.38
CA THR A 350 -14.80 -9.61 -9.43
C THR A 350 -15.28 -8.72 -8.29
N ASN A 351 -16.58 -8.71 -8.01
CA ASN A 351 -17.13 -7.90 -6.92
C ASN A 351 -16.99 -8.63 -5.60
N TRP A 352 -16.43 -7.90 -4.63
CA TRP A 352 -16.26 -8.32 -3.25
C TRP A 352 -17.47 -7.87 -2.44
N THR A 353 -18.11 -8.82 -1.77
CA THR A 353 -19.28 -8.55 -0.92
C THR A 353 -19.04 -9.11 0.48
N LEU A 354 -19.14 -8.27 1.50
CA LEU A 354 -19.01 -8.70 2.88
C LEU A 354 -20.23 -9.56 3.27
N LYS A 355 -20.00 -10.76 3.81
CA LYS A 355 -21.05 -11.71 4.17
C LYS A 355 -21.16 -11.95 5.66
N GLN A 356 -20.03 -12.06 6.34
CA GLN A 356 -19.98 -12.36 7.76
C GLN A 356 -18.85 -11.58 8.43
N GLU A 357 -19.03 -11.32 9.73
CA GLU A 357 -18.07 -10.68 10.60
C GLU A 357 -18.03 -11.42 11.93
N PHE A 358 -16.84 -11.57 12.49
CA PHE A 358 -16.61 -12.15 13.81
C PHE A 358 -15.76 -11.19 14.62
N GLU A 359 -16.22 -10.85 15.83
CA GLU A 359 -15.51 -9.93 16.72
C GLU A 359 -14.85 -10.68 17.87
N GLY A 360 -13.64 -10.25 18.21
CA GLY A 360 -12.94 -10.67 19.41
C GLY A 360 -13.64 -10.15 20.67
N GLN A 361 -13.55 -10.91 21.75
CA GLN A 361 -14.23 -10.57 23.02
C GLN A 361 -13.31 -9.88 24.03
N GLN A 362 -11.99 -10.06 23.92
CA GLN A 362 -11.02 -9.56 24.88
C GLN A 362 -10.05 -8.56 24.23
N THR A 363 -9.91 -7.40 24.85
CA THR A 363 -8.93 -6.38 24.49
C THR A 363 -7.50 -6.94 24.58
N GLY A 364 -6.71 -6.74 23.52
CA GLY A 364 -5.35 -7.21 23.43
C GLY A 364 -5.20 -8.67 23.02
N SER A 365 -6.30 -9.43 22.87
CA SER A 365 -6.25 -10.86 22.53
C SER A 365 -5.68 -11.15 21.14
N TYR A 366 -5.68 -10.13 20.26
CA TYR A 366 -5.19 -10.21 18.90
C TYR A 366 -6.01 -11.18 18.03
N PHE A 367 -7.31 -11.31 18.32
CA PHE A 367 -8.25 -12.17 17.61
C PHE A 367 -8.26 -11.90 16.10
N GLY A 368 -8.07 -12.95 15.30
CA GLY A 368 -7.99 -12.83 13.84
C GLY A 368 -6.58 -12.69 13.29
N ALA A 369 -5.55 -12.80 14.12
CA ALA A 369 -4.16 -12.70 13.66
C ALA A 369 -3.65 -13.96 12.95
N VAL A 370 -4.28 -15.09 13.19
CA VAL A 370 -4.02 -16.38 12.53
C VAL A 370 -5.34 -16.94 12.06
N LEU A 371 -5.40 -17.40 10.82
CA LEU A 371 -6.57 -18.02 10.22
C LEU A 371 -6.16 -19.35 9.61
N CYS A 372 -6.94 -20.40 9.85
CA CYS A 372 -6.77 -21.71 9.22
C CYS A 372 -8.12 -22.21 8.73
N VAL A 373 -8.13 -22.74 7.51
CA VAL A 373 -9.30 -23.30 6.85
C VAL A 373 -9.12 -24.80 6.83
N VAL A 374 -10.15 -25.54 7.22
CA VAL A 374 -10.11 -27.00 7.29
C VAL A 374 -11.31 -27.57 6.53
N ASP A 375 -11.00 -28.43 5.58
CA ASP A 375 -11.92 -29.36 4.92
C ASP A 375 -11.83 -30.68 5.70
N VAL A 376 -12.84 -30.95 6.51
CA VAL A 376 -12.80 -31.99 7.55
C VAL A 376 -13.09 -33.35 6.94
N ASP A 377 -14.01 -33.43 5.99
CA ASP A 377 -14.42 -34.67 5.32
C ASP A 377 -13.77 -34.87 3.94
N ASN A 378 -12.89 -33.96 3.55
CA ASN A 378 -12.14 -33.97 2.29
C ASN A 378 -13.07 -33.90 1.05
N ASN A 379 -14.18 -33.17 1.16
CA ASN A 379 -15.16 -33.01 0.08
C ASN A 379 -14.89 -31.79 -0.83
N GLN A 380 -13.76 -31.10 -0.64
CA GLN A 380 -13.34 -29.86 -1.30
C GLN A 380 -14.17 -28.62 -0.94
N GLU A 381 -15.04 -28.72 0.06
CA GLU A 381 -15.69 -27.61 0.72
C GLU A 381 -15.04 -27.35 2.08
N THR A 382 -15.02 -26.09 2.47
CA THR A 382 -14.52 -25.63 3.75
C THR A 382 -15.59 -25.84 4.82
N ASP A 383 -15.31 -26.72 5.77
CA ASP A 383 -16.17 -26.98 6.91
C ASP A 383 -15.89 -26.03 8.08
N LEU A 384 -14.62 -25.80 8.38
CA LEU A 384 -14.18 -25.03 9.54
C LEU A 384 -13.27 -23.86 9.17
N LEU A 385 -13.47 -22.75 9.88
CA LEU A 385 -12.56 -21.63 9.94
C LEU A 385 -12.10 -21.48 11.38
N LEU A 386 -10.83 -21.79 11.61
CA LEU A 386 -10.16 -21.62 12.89
C LEU A 386 -9.53 -20.24 12.97
N VAL A 387 -9.78 -19.54 14.06
CA VAL A 387 -9.33 -18.17 14.31
C VAL A 387 -8.47 -18.12 15.56
N GLY A 388 -7.20 -17.78 15.41
CA GLY A 388 -6.27 -17.59 16.52
C GLY A 388 -6.46 -16.24 17.22
N ALA A 389 -6.42 -16.28 18.56
CA ALA A 389 -6.33 -15.14 19.45
C ALA A 389 -5.14 -15.36 20.40
N GLN A 390 -3.92 -15.38 19.84
CA GLN A 390 -2.74 -15.87 20.57
C GLN A 390 -2.27 -14.99 21.73
N MET A 391 -2.81 -13.78 21.88
CA MET A 391 -2.52 -12.92 23.03
C MET A 391 -3.67 -12.91 24.04
N GLN A 392 -4.67 -13.77 23.87
CA GLN A 392 -5.71 -13.94 24.87
C GLN A 392 -5.09 -14.35 26.20
N PHE A 393 -5.58 -13.77 27.28
CA PHE A 393 -5.04 -13.97 28.61
C PHE A 393 -6.16 -14.33 29.58
N THR A 394 -5.98 -15.44 30.29
CA THR A 394 -6.69 -15.73 31.53
C THR A 394 -5.65 -15.97 32.63
N GLU A 395 -6.09 -16.13 33.89
CA GLU A 395 -5.17 -16.43 34.99
C GLU A 395 -4.40 -17.75 34.78
N THR A 396 -4.94 -18.66 33.97
CA THR A 396 -4.42 -20.02 33.79
C THR A 396 -4.00 -20.34 32.36
N GLU A 397 -4.44 -19.59 31.35
CA GLU A 397 -4.25 -19.94 29.93
C GLU A 397 -3.88 -18.72 29.08
N GLY A 398 -2.94 -18.93 28.15
CA GLY A 398 -2.42 -17.90 27.25
C GLY A 398 -2.65 -18.29 25.80
N GLY A 399 -3.60 -17.63 25.15
CA GLY A 399 -4.01 -17.86 23.78
C GLY A 399 -5.23 -18.78 23.64
N CYS A 400 -5.97 -18.64 22.53
CA CYS A 400 -7.17 -19.42 22.25
C CYS A 400 -7.35 -19.58 20.73
N VAL A 401 -8.00 -20.65 20.30
CA VAL A 401 -8.45 -20.82 18.91
C VAL A 401 -9.96 -20.99 18.89
N TYR A 402 -10.64 -20.23 18.04
CA TYR A 402 -12.10 -20.25 17.89
C TYR A 402 -12.49 -20.97 16.59
N ASP A 403 -13.51 -21.82 16.65
CA ASP A 403 -14.30 -22.29 15.50
C ASP A 403 -15.45 -21.28 15.30
N ASN A 404 -15.66 -20.78 14.08
CA ASN A 404 -16.74 -19.81 13.86
C ASN A 404 -17.48 -19.92 12.52
N LEU A 405 -17.27 -20.95 11.70
CA LEU A 405 -18.08 -21.05 10.47
C LEU A 405 -19.50 -21.50 10.76
N ILE A 406 -19.72 -22.38 11.77
CA ILE A 406 -21.07 -22.78 12.20
C ILE A 406 -21.22 -23.03 13.73
N LEU A 407 -20.20 -23.10 14.60
CA LEU A 407 -20.46 -23.20 16.07
C LEU A 407 -19.34 -22.72 17.00
N GLN A 408 -19.79 -22.21 18.14
CA GLN A 408 -19.12 -21.54 19.27
C GLN A 408 -18.10 -22.41 20.06
N GLY A 409 -17.20 -23.12 19.37
CA GLY A 409 -16.16 -23.95 19.98
C GLY A 409 -14.87 -23.19 20.27
N LYS A 410 -14.16 -23.58 21.35
CA LYS A 410 -12.81 -23.10 21.66
C LYS A 410 -11.86 -24.28 21.82
N LEU A 411 -10.69 -24.21 21.19
CA LEU A 411 -9.58 -25.09 21.49
C LEU A 411 -8.70 -24.44 22.56
N HIS A 412 -8.32 -25.25 23.55
CA HIS A 412 -7.49 -24.86 24.68
C HIS A 412 -6.24 -25.73 24.75
N GLY A 413 -5.09 -25.11 24.98
CA GLY A 413 -3.86 -25.79 25.36
C GLY A 413 -3.90 -26.27 26.82
N VAL A 414 -2.79 -26.80 27.31
CA VAL A 414 -2.65 -27.14 28.73
C VAL A 414 -2.62 -25.86 29.57
N SER A 415 -3.39 -25.82 30.66
CA SER A 415 -3.37 -24.72 31.61
C SER A 415 -2.02 -24.63 32.37
N GLY A 416 -1.67 -23.45 32.88
CA GLY A 416 -0.41 -23.16 33.56
C GLY A 416 0.54 -22.26 32.76
N TYR A 417 0.18 -21.93 31.52
CA TYR A 417 0.98 -21.07 30.63
C TYR A 417 0.20 -19.83 30.19
N PRO A 418 -0.06 -18.85 31.08
CA PRO A 418 -0.89 -17.69 30.79
C PRO A 418 -0.31 -16.76 29.70
N LEU A 419 0.97 -16.90 29.37
CA LEU A 419 1.65 -16.18 28.29
C LEU A 419 2.16 -17.12 27.17
N GLY A 420 1.69 -18.37 27.12
CA GLY A 420 2.18 -19.42 26.22
C GLY A 420 1.93 -19.18 24.72
N ARG A 421 1.05 -18.24 24.40
CA ARG A 421 0.63 -17.88 23.03
C ARG A 421 0.09 -19.04 22.21
N PHE A 422 -0.72 -19.89 22.82
CA PHE A 422 -1.49 -20.91 22.14
C PHE A 422 -2.31 -20.30 20.98
N GLY A 423 -2.22 -20.89 19.78
CA GLY A 423 -2.86 -20.34 18.58
C GLY A 423 -2.00 -19.36 17.79
N ALA A 424 -0.71 -19.21 18.13
CA ALA A 424 0.22 -18.37 17.36
C ALA A 424 0.53 -18.93 15.95
N ALA A 425 0.29 -20.22 15.76
CA ALA A 425 0.29 -20.90 14.47
C ALA A 425 -0.79 -21.99 14.48
N ILE A 426 -1.50 -22.17 13.37
CA ILE A 426 -2.56 -23.18 13.20
C ILE A 426 -2.43 -23.74 11.78
N THR A 427 -2.51 -25.06 11.62
CA THR A 427 -2.49 -25.73 10.32
C THR A 427 -3.35 -27.00 10.36
N ASP A 428 -3.95 -27.35 9.23
CA ASP A 428 -4.45 -28.70 8.99
C ASP A 428 -3.27 -29.68 8.80
N LEU A 429 -3.48 -30.95 9.15
CA LEU A 429 -2.49 -32.03 9.08
C LEU A 429 -2.89 -33.19 8.17
N ALA A 430 -3.98 -33.06 7.41
CA ALA A 430 -4.71 -34.19 6.83
C ALA A 430 -5.15 -35.20 7.91
N ASP A 431 -5.67 -36.36 7.51
CA ASP A 431 -5.98 -37.46 8.43
C ASP A 431 -4.67 -38.18 8.82
N ILE A 432 -4.16 -37.91 10.02
CA ILE A 432 -2.91 -38.52 10.50
C ILE A 432 -3.17 -39.81 11.30
N ASN A 433 -4.43 -40.05 11.69
CA ASN A 433 -4.79 -41.12 12.60
C ASN A 433 -5.52 -42.29 11.89
N GLY A 434 -5.97 -42.07 10.65
CA GLY A 434 -6.63 -43.04 9.77
C GLY A 434 -8.13 -43.20 10.00
N ASP A 435 -8.80 -42.26 10.69
CA ASP A 435 -10.24 -42.31 10.96
C ASP A 435 -11.11 -41.68 9.87
N GLY A 436 -10.48 -41.14 8.82
CA GLY A 436 -11.13 -40.56 7.66
C GLY A 436 -11.41 -39.06 7.79
N TRP A 437 -10.95 -38.39 8.84
CA TRP A 437 -11.19 -36.97 9.08
C TRP A 437 -9.88 -36.18 9.16
N THR A 438 -9.88 -34.94 8.66
CA THR A 438 -8.69 -34.07 8.72
C THR A 438 -8.41 -33.60 10.14
N ASP A 439 -7.19 -33.83 10.61
CA ASP A 439 -6.70 -33.40 11.94
C ASP A 439 -6.05 -32.01 11.89
N VAL A 440 -5.88 -31.38 13.07
CA VAL A 440 -5.38 -30.00 13.20
C VAL A 440 -4.21 -29.91 14.16
N ALA A 441 -3.20 -29.10 13.83
CA ALA A 441 -2.13 -28.70 14.74
C ALA A 441 -2.24 -27.24 15.17
N VAL A 442 -1.94 -26.98 16.44
CA VAL A 442 -1.86 -25.64 17.04
C VAL A 442 -0.54 -25.45 17.77
N GLY A 443 0.18 -24.37 17.45
CA GLY A 443 1.43 -24.00 18.09
C GLY A 443 1.22 -23.08 19.29
N ALA A 444 2.01 -23.31 20.35
CA ALA A 444 2.11 -22.49 21.55
C ALA A 444 3.60 -22.22 21.85
N PRO A 445 4.25 -21.31 21.11
CA PRO A 445 5.70 -21.20 21.08
C PRO A 445 6.31 -20.64 22.38
N LEU A 446 5.52 -20.02 23.27
CA LEU A 446 6.01 -19.45 24.52
C LEU A 446 5.69 -20.30 25.76
N GLU A 447 5.14 -21.50 25.57
CA GLU A 447 4.99 -22.43 26.69
C GLU A 447 6.36 -22.90 27.22
N GLU A 448 6.40 -23.25 28.50
CA GLU A 448 7.58 -23.78 29.18
C GLU A 448 8.84 -22.91 29.02
N GLU A 449 8.72 -21.63 29.39
CA GLU A 449 9.85 -20.68 29.33
C GLU A 449 10.41 -20.56 27.90
N GLU A 450 9.52 -20.42 26.92
CA GLU A 450 9.87 -20.22 25.50
C GLU A 450 10.50 -21.43 24.79
N LYS A 451 10.43 -22.63 25.38
CA LYS A 451 10.75 -23.89 24.67
C LYS A 451 9.70 -24.23 23.61
N GLY A 452 8.45 -23.88 23.88
CA GLY A 452 7.34 -24.05 22.96
C GLY A 452 6.73 -25.45 22.96
N ALA A 453 5.50 -25.53 22.45
CA ALA A 453 4.74 -26.77 22.32
C ALA A 453 3.92 -26.79 21.04
N ILE A 454 3.65 -28.00 20.55
CA ILE A 454 2.68 -28.27 19.48
C ILE A 454 1.59 -29.18 20.03
N TYR A 455 0.34 -28.80 19.76
CA TYR A 455 -0.87 -29.53 20.10
C TYR A 455 -1.47 -30.11 18.84
N ILE A 456 -1.84 -31.38 18.91
CA ILE A 456 -2.60 -32.08 17.87
C ILE A 456 -4.03 -32.26 18.37
N TYR A 457 -5.00 -31.92 17.53
CA TYR A 457 -6.42 -32.10 17.77
C TYR A 457 -6.97 -33.02 16.70
N ASN A 458 -7.43 -34.19 17.12
CA ASN A 458 -8.08 -35.12 16.21
C ASN A 458 -9.54 -34.73 16.02
N VAL A 459 -9.99 -34.76 14.78
CA VAL A 459 -11.40 -34.47 14.46
C VAL A 459 -12.11 -35.81 14.27
N SER A 460 -13.16 -36.06 15.02
CA SER A 460 -13.95 -37.30 14.96
C SER A 460 -15.45 -36.98 14.88
N CYS A 461 -16.08 -37.18 13.71
CA CYS A 461 -17.54 -37.05 13.60
C CYS A 461 -18.22 -38.36 13.98
N GLU A 462 -18.95 -38.40 15.10
CA GLU A 462 -19.88 -39.50 15.36
C GLU A 462 -21.07 -39.42 14.38
N PRO A 463 -21.57 -40.53 13.80
CA PRO A 463 -22.71 -40.53 12.86
C PRO A 463 -24.03 -39.98 13.46
N LYS A 464 -24.04 -39.77 14.79
CA LYS A 464 -25.02 -39.09 15.66
C LYS A 464 -25.02 -37.56 15.66
N LYS A 465 -23.87 -36.95 15.41
CA LYS A 465 -23.58 -35.57 15.78
C LYS A 465 -23.28 -34.74 14.53
N PRO A 466 -23.74 -33.48 14.47
CA PRO A 466 -23.30 -32.56 13.42
C PRO A 466 -21.77 -32.47 13.41
N ILE A 467 -21.16 -32.30 12.23
CA ILE A 467 -19.70 -32.16 12.03
C ILE A 467 -19.08 -31.14 13.00
N HIS A 468 -19.85 -30.14 13.42
CA HIS A 468 -19.47 -29.11 14.38
C HIS A 468 -19.28 -29.55 15.85
N GLN A 469 -19.54 -30.82 16.20
CA GLN A 469 -19.29 -31.37 17.55
C GLN A 469 -18.08 -32.32 17.58
N ALA A 470 -17.28 -32.35 16.51
CA ALA A 470 -16.33 -33.41 16.22
C ALA A 470 -14.93 -33.26 16.84
N LEU A 471 -14.60 -32.18 17.52
CA LEU A 471 -13.26 -32.05 18.10
C LEU A 471 -13.15 -32.89 19.38
N SER A 472 -12.50 -34.06 19.29
CA SER A 472 -12.11 -34.84 20.46
C SER A 472 -10.65 -34.54 20.78
N SER A 473 -10.38 -34.16 22.03
CA SER A 473 -9.03 -33.80 22.47
C SER A 473 -8.19 -35.06 22.69
N LEU A 474 -7.64 -35.62 21.61
CA LEU A 474 -6.55 -36.59 21.74
C LEU A 474 -5.22 -35.83 21.86
N PHE A 475 -4.73 -35.72 23.09
CA PHE A 475 -3.54 -34.95 23.43
C PHE A 475 -2.25 -35.68 23.05
N ILE A 476 -1.49 -35.12 22.11
CA ILE A 476 -0.06 -35.43 21.96
C ILE A 476 0.69 -34.09 22.03
N LYS A 477 1.30 -33.79 23.19
CA LYS A 477 2.22 -32.67 23.35
C LYS A 477 3.58 -33.09 22.81
N LEU A 478 3.97 -32.53 21.68
CA LEU A 478 5.32 -32.72 21.14
C LEU A 478 6.18 -31.54 21.60
N PHE A 479 7.26 -31.84 22.32
CA PHE A 479 8.31 -30.88 22.64
C PHE A 479 9.18 -30.68 21.40
N VAL A 480 9.40 -29.40 21.05
CA VAL A 480 10.29 -29.01 19.94
C VAL A 480 11.70 -28.77 20.47
#